data_AF-A0A0X3Q5F1-F1
#
_entry.id   AF-A0A0X3Q5F1-F1
#
_cell.length_a   1.000
_cell.length_b   1.000
_cell.length_c   1.000
_cell.angle_alpha   90.00
_cell.angle_beta   90.00
_cell.angle_gamma   90.00
#
_symmetry.space_group_name_H-M   'P 1'
#
loop_
_entity.id
_entity.type
_entity.pdbx_description
1 polymer ?
#
loop_
_entity_poly.entity_id
_entity_poly.type
_entity_poly.pdbx_seq_one_letter_code
_entity_poly.pdbx_strand_id
1 'polypeptide(L)'
;MHQELTPNFCGMLLHKSHLSPLDRENQSILITGESGAGKTENTKKVISYFAYVTAGSKKDEEMIDKKGSLEDQIVQANPLLEAYGNAKTTRNNNSSRFGKFIRIHFGTTGKIAGADIEFYLLEKSRVTSQMKGERNFHIFYQLLSDYGKKYHDKLLVSPDPALYSFINQGELTIDGVDDSDELKITDEA
;
A
#
# COMPACT_ATOMS: atom_id res chain seq x y z
N MET A 1 33.88 13.91 18.81
CA MET A 1 32.59 14.01 19.51
C MET A 1 31.64 13.02 18.87
N HIS A 2 31.48 11.85 19.48
CA HIS A 2 30.47 10.88 19.08
C HIS A 2 29.10 11.43 19.46
N GLN A 3 28.30 11.79 18.48
CA GLN A 3 26.89 12.07 18.70
C GLN A 3 26.18 10.72 18.68
N GLU A 4 25.80 10.23 19.86
CA GLU A 4 24.93 9.06 19.98
C GLU A 4 23.62 9.36 19.24
N LEU A 5 23.41 8.68 18.11
CA LEU A 5 22.12 8.66 17.44
C LEU A 5 21.14 7.96 18.38
N THR A 6 20.11 8.70 18.82
CA THR A 6 18.96 8.13 19.51
C THR A 6 18.41 6.96 18.71
N PRO A 7 17.90 5.88 19.35
CA PRO A 7 17.40 4.69 18.67
C PRO A 7 16.05 4.98 18.01
N ASN A 8 16.09 5.83 16.99
CA ASN A 8 14.98 6.15 16.12
C ASN A 8 15.19 5.39 14.81
N PHE A 9 14.09 5.05 14.14
CA PHE A 9 14.10 4.29 12.89
C PHE A 9 14.99 4.93 11.79
N CYS A 10 15.06 6.26 11.74
CA CYS A 10 16.02 7.00 10.90
C CYS A 10 17.49 6.82 11.31
N GLY A 11 17.78 6.61 12.60
CA GLY A 11 19.13 6.30 13.10
C GLY A 11 19.63 4.92 12.66
N MET A 12 18.73 3.92 12.59
CA MET A 12 19.08 2.60 12.02
C MET A 12 19.31 2.67 10.50
N LEU A 13 18.52 3.48 9.78
CA LEU A 13 18.70 3.74 8.36
C LEU A 13 20.03 4.45 8.05
N LEU A 14 20.43 5.43 8.88
CA LEU A 14 21.72 6.13 8.79
C LEU A 14 22.91 5.17 8.91
N HIS A 15 22.83 4.19 9.82
CA HIS A 15 23.90 3.22 10.00
C HIS A 15 24.08 2.35 8.75
N LYS A 16 22.98 1.92 8.11
CA LYS A 16 23.02 1.16 6.85
C LYS A 16 23.39 2.01 5.63
N SER A 17 22.95 3.27 5.56
CA SER A 17 23.30 4.15 4.42
C SER A 17 24.75 4.61 4.43
N HIS A 18 25.38 4.73 5.61
CA HIS A 18 26.82 4.98 5.71
C HIS A 18 27.69 3.76 5.40
N LEU A 19 27.16 2.54 5.53
CA LEU A 19 27.84 1.32 5.12
C LEU A 19 27.82 1.09 3.59
N SER A 20 26.89 1.71 2.86
CA SER A 20 26.67 1.41 1.42
C SER A 20 27.70 1.96 0.42
N PRO A 21 28.51 3.00 0.68
CA PRO A 21 29.57 3.37 -0.25
C PRO A 21 30.73 2.37 -0.26
N LEU A 22 30.86 1.53 0.77
CA LEU A 22 32.01 0.65 0.99
C LEU A 22 31.85 -0.73 0.36
N ASP A 23 30.65 -1.32 0.45
CA ASP A 23 30.33 -2.61 -0.18
C ASP A 23 29.18 -2.42 -1.19
N ARG A 24 29.46 -2.59 -2.48
CA ARG A 24 28.52 -2.39 -3.61
C ARG A 24 27.45 -3.50 -3.69
N GLU A 25 26.80 -3.82 -2.58
CA GLU A 25 25.81 -4.88 -2.46
C GLU A 25 24.39 -4.35 -2.28
N ASN A 26 23.41 -5.08 -2.84
CA ASN A 26 21.99 -4.75 -2.70
C ASN A 26 21.52 -4.90 -1.25
N GLN A 27 20.73 -3.94 -0.77
CA GLN A 27 20.23 -3.90 0.61
C GLN A 27 18.73 -4.21 0.68
N SER A 28 18.29 -4.80 1.79
CA SER A 28 16.87 -5.03 2.07
C SER A 28 16.47 -4.51 3.45
N ILE A 29 15.21 -4.06 3.53
CA ILE A 29 14.53 -3.67 4.77
C ILE A 29 13.23 -4.47 4.82
N LEU A 30 13.06 -5.26 5.87
CA LEU A 30 11.83 -6.02 6.11
C LEU A 30 11.02 -5.32 7.19
N ILE A 31 9.82 -4.85 6.83
CA ILE A 31 8.87 -4.24 7.76
C ILE A 31 7.79 -5.27 8.07
N THR A 32 7.82 -5.82 9.29
CA THR A 32 6.82 -6.79 9.77
C THR A 32 5.89 -6.14 10.79
N GLY A 33 4.73 -6.77 11.01
CA GLY A 33 3.73 -6.32 11.98
C GLY A 33 2.34 -6.77 11.61
N GLU A 34 1.43 -6.79 12.58
CA GLU A 34 0.01 -7.01 12.33
C GLU A 34 -0.58 -5.84 11.52
N SER A 35 -1.83 -5.96 11.08
CA SER A 35 -2.46 -4.80 10.44
C SER A 35 -2.72 -3.69 11.45
N GLY A 36 -2.70 -2.44 10.98
CA GLY A 36 -2.74 -1.28 11.87
C GLY A 36 -1.41 -0.97 12.58
N ALA A 37 -0.40 -1.84 12.50
CA ALA A 37 0.93 -1.58 13.08
C ALA A 37 1.74 -0.46 12.38
N GLY A 38 1.13 0.25 11.42
CA GLY A 38 1.77 1.36 10.70
C GLY A 38 2.79 0.93 9.66
N LYS A 39 2.72 -0.30 9.12
CA LYS A 39 3.67 -0.79 8.09
C LYS A 39 3.74 0.13 6.88
N THR A 40 2.58 0.53 6.34
CA THR A 40 2.48 1.44 5.19
C THR A 40 3.07 2.81 5.52
N GLU A 41 2.71 3.38 6.67
CA GLU A 41 3.23 4.67 7.14
C GLU A 41 4.74 4.66 7.38
N ASN A 42 5.27 3.58 7.95
CA ASN A 42 6.72 3.42 8.13
C ASN A 42 7.42 3.27 6.78
N THR A 43 6.83 2.54 5.83
CA THR A 43 7.36 2.41 4.47
C THR A 43 7.45 3.76 3.78
N LYS A 44 6.42 4.62 3.91
CA LYS A 44 6.44 6.00 3.40
C LYS A 44 7.64 6.76 3.97
N LYS A 45 7.81 6.75 5.30
CA LYS A 45 8.92 7.44 5.98
C LYS A 45 10.30 6.96 5.53
N VAL A 46 10.48 5.66 5.25
CA VAL A 46 11.73 5.12 4.67
C VAL A 46 12.02 5.78 3.32
N ILE A 47 11.01 5.81 2.44
CA ILE A 47 11.14 6.30 1.07
C ILE A 47 11.39 7.81 1.07
N SER A 48 10.64 8.58 1.86
CA SER A 48 10.86 10.03 2.03
C SER A 48 12.25 10.33 2.57
N TYR A 49 12.74 9.52 3.50
CA TYR A 49 14.10 9.65 4.03
C TYR A 49 15.16 9.42 2.95
N PHE A 50 15.03 8.37 2.13
CA PHE A 50 15.95 8.14 1.01
C PHE A 50 15.88 9.27 -0.02
N ALA A 51 14.69 9.77 -0.36
CA ALA A 51 14.53 10.92 -1.24
C ALA A 51 15.24 12.16 -0.68
N TYR A 52 15.06 12.46 0.61
CA TYR A 52 15.67 13.62 1.27
C TYR A 52 17.21 13.55 1.29
N VAL A 53 17.78 12.41 1.69
CA VAL A 53 19.24 12.25 1.82
C VAL A 53 19.93 12.25 0.45
N THR A 54 19.26 11.73 -0.58
CA THR A 54 19.85 11.60 -1.92
C THR A 54 19.60 12.80 -2.84
N ALA A 55 18.65 13.69 -2.51
CA ALA A 55 18.35 14.88 -3.31
C ALA A 55 19.57 15.82 -3.46
N GLY A 56 20.47 15.88 -2.47
CA GLY A 56 21.60 16.81 -2.47
C GLY A 56 21.15 18.28 -2.41
N SER A 57 22.05 19.19 -2.03
CA SER A 57 21.77 20.59 -1.70
C SER A 57 21.33 21.49 -2.87
N LYS A 58 20.87 20.93 -4.00
CA LYS A 58 20.33 21.69 -5.13
C LYS A 58 18.87 21.32 -5.31
N LYS A 59 18.00 22.23 -4.89
CA LYS A 59 16.64 22.33 -5.43
C LYS A 59 16.77 22.67 -6.92
N ASP A 60 16.98 21.66 -7.75
CA ASP A 60 16.70 21.81 -9.17
C ASP A 60 15.17 21.72 -9.26
N GLU A 61 14.52 22.89 -9.26
CA GLU A 61 13.06 23.09 -9.34
C GLU A 61 12.47 22.70 -10.71
N GLU A 62 13.25 22.05 -11.57
CA GLU A 62 12.88 21.73 -12.94
C GLU A 62 12.95 20.23 -13.16
N MET A 63 11.88 19.53 -12.75
CA MET A 63 11.28 18.33 -13.37
C MET A 63 10.15 17.86 -12.45
N ILE A 64 9.21 18.78 -12.16
CA ILE A 64 7.89 18.38 -11.64
C ILE A 64 7.13 17.84 -12.85
N ASP A 65 7.42 16.59 -13.18
CA ASP A 65 6.58 15.81 -14.06
C ASP A 65 5.17 15.79 -13.46
N LYS A 66 4.12 15.83 -14.30
CA LYS A 66 2.70 15.90 -13.86
C LYS A 66 2.26 14.72 -12.95
N LYS A 67 3.16 13.79 -12.63
CA LYS A 67 2.96 12.58 -11.85
C LYS A 67 3.36 12.67 -10.37
N GLY A 68 3.70 13.85 -9.84
CA GLY A 68 4.06 14.00 -8.42
C GLY A 68 5.35 13.26 -8.02
N SER A 69 5.75 13.37 -6.76
CA SER A 69 6.93 12.66 -6.24
C SER A 69 6.69 11.15 -6.19
N LEU A 70 7.77 10.35 -6.09
CA LEU A 70 7.64 8.89 -5.90
C LEU A 70 6.79 8.54 -4.67
N GLU A 71 6.87 9.36 -3.63
CA GLU A 71 6.03 9.24 -2.44
C GLU A 71 4.55 9.43 -2.78
N ASP A 72 4.22 10.48 -3.54
CA ASP A 72 2.84 10.77 -3.95
C ASP A 72 2.25 9.64 -4.78
N GLN A 73 3.03 9.08 -5.73
CA GLN A 73 2.60 7.95 -6.54
C GLN A 73 2.30 6.70 -5.70
N ILE A 74 3.13 6.45 -4.68
CA ILE A 74 2.92 5.32 -3.76
C ILE A 74 1.69 5.54 -2.89
N VAL A 75 1.43 6.79 -2.48
CA VAL A 75 0.27 7.15 -1.68
C VAL A 75 -1.01 7.03 -2.51
N GLN A 76 -1.02 7.57 -3.73
CA GLN A 76 -2.14 7.51 -4.66
C GLN A 76 -2.51 6.08 -5.03
N ALA A 77 -1.54 5.18 -5.18
CA ALA A 77 -1.84 3.78 -5.48
C ALA A 77 -2.46 3.00 -4.30
N ASN A 78 -2.36 3.49 -3.05
CA ASN A 78 -2.78 2.69 -1.89
C ASN A 78 -4.30 2.42 -1.85
N PRO A 79 -5.21 3.40 -2.02
CA PRO A 79 -6.65 3.11 -2.06
C PRO A 79 -7.01 1.98 -3.01
N LEU A 80 -6.44 2.00 -4.22
CA LEU A 80 -6.63 0.94 -5.22
C LEU A 80 -6.10 -0.42 -4.72
N LEU A 81 -4.90 -0.45 -4.15
CA LEU A 81 -4.31 -1.69 -3.62
C LEU A 81 -5.07 -2.23 -2.41
N GLU A 82 -5.61 -1.36 -1.58
CA GLU A 82 -6.42 -1.75 -0.43
C GLU A 82 -7.78 -2.30 -0.88
N ALA A 83 -8.43 -1.66 -1.86
CA ALA A 83 -9.68 -2.14 -2.42
C ALA A 83 -9.57 -3.58 -2.97
N TYR A 84 -8.53 -3.86 -3.78
CA TYR A 84 -8.35 -5.15 -4.44
C TYR A 84 -7.60 -6.20 -3.61
N GLY A 85 -6.79 -5.76 -2.65
CA GLY A 85 -5.84 -6.63 -1.95
C GLY A 85 -6.10 -6.76 -0.45
N ASN A 86 -6.96 -5.92 0.13
CA ASN A 86 -7.31 -6.01 1.54
C ASN A 86 -8.71 -6.59 1.74
N ALA A 87 -8.89 -7.22 2.90
CA ALA A 87 -10.16 -7.79 3.33
C ALA A 87 -10.32 -7.73 4.85
N LYS A 88 -11.57 -7.85 5.32
CA LYS A 88 -11.86 -8.06 6.74
C LYS A 88 -11.56 -9.50 7.14
N THR A 89 -10.85 -9.61 8.25
CA THR A 89 -10.56 -10.84 8.97
C THR A 89 -11.15 -10.75 10.38
N THR A 90 -11.17 -11.86 11.11
CA THR A 90 -11.69 -11.89 12.49
C THR A 90 -10.98 -10.94 13.47
N ARG A 91 -9.73 -10.56 13.19
CA ARG A 91 -8.92 -9.70 14.07
C ARG A 91 -8.71 -8.29 13.54
N ASN A 92 -9.03 -8.06 12.27
CA ASN A 92 -8.72 -6.80 11.61
C ASN A 92 -9.61 -6.59 10.38
N ASN A 93 -10.22 -5.41 10.31
CA ASN A 93 -11.16 -5.02 9.28
C ASN A 93 -10.53 -4.66 7.94
N ASN A 94 -9.25 -4.26 7.90
CA ASN A 94 -8.54 -3.86 6.68
C ASN A 94 -7.19 -4.59 6.58
N SER A 95 -7.20 -5.87 6.21
CA SER A 95 -6.03 -6.76 6.27
C SER A 95 -5.45 -6.99 4.89
N SER A 96 -4.21 -6.55 4.63
CA SER A 96 -3.54 -6.86 3.37
C SER A 96 -3.30 -8.36 3.24
N ARG A 97 -3.86 -8.93 2.18
CA ARG A 97 -3.74 -10.36 1.84
C ARG A 97 -2.81 -10.58 0.65
N PHE A 98 -1.86 -9.66 0.47
CA PHE A 98 -0.77 -9.72 -0.48
C PHE A 98 0.49 -9.14 0.16
N GLY A 99 1.66 -9.59 -0.30
CA GLY A 99 2.95 -8.98 0.00
C GLY A 99 3.26 -7.87 -0.99
N LYS A 100 3.86 -6.77 -0.51
CA LYS A 100 4.35 -5.65 -1.32
C LYS A 100 5.87 -5.61 -1.20
N PHE A 101 6.56 -5.69 -2.33
CA PHE A 101 8.00 -5.56 -2.42
C PHE A 101 8.33 -4.32 -3.23
N ILE A 102 9.03 -3.36 -2.62
CA ILE A 102 9.42 -2.12 -3.26
C ILE A 102 10.93 -2.15 -3.46
N ARG A 103 11.38 -2.09 -4.71
CA ARG A 103 12.79 -1.91 -5.07
C ARG A 103 13.04 -0.44 -5.37
N ILE A 104 14.01 0.16 -4.69
CA ILE A 104 14.47 1.51 -5.00
C ILE A 104 15.83 1.40 -5.69
N HIS A 105 15.92 1.94 -6.89
CA HIS A 105 17.14 1.92 -7.69
C HIS A 105 17.94 3.20 -7.42
N PHE A 106 19.21 3.04 -7.07
CA PHE A 106 20.15 4.15 -6.93
C PHE A 106 21.10 4.17 -8.13
N GLY A 107 21.26 5.34 -8.74
CA GLY A 107 22.23 5.56 -9.81
C GLY A 107 23.67 5.56 -9.30
N THR A 108 24.62 5.66 -10.23
CA THR A 108 26.07 5.66 -9.93
C THR A 108 26.52 6.81 -9.02
N THR A 109 25.73 7.88 -8.94
CA THR A 109 25.95 9.05 -8.08
C THR A 109 25.30 8.93 -6.70
N GLY A 110 24.66 7.79 -6.38
CA GLY A 110 23.93 7.57 -5.14
C GLY A 110 22.54 8.23 -5.08
N LYS A 111 22.09 8.86 -6.18
CA LYS A 111 20.75 9.43 -6.31
C LYS A 111 19.70 8.38 -6.64
N ILE A 112 18.46 8.57 -6.20
CA ILE A 112 17.35 7.71 -6.65
C ILE A 112 17.17 7.86 -8.17
N ALA A 113 17.28 6.74 -8.88
CA ALA A 113 17.09 6.66 -10.33
C ALA A 113 15.70 6.14 -10.71
N GLY A 114 15.01 5.44 -9.80
CA GLY A 114 13.66 4.93 -10.02
C GLY A 114 13.24 3.96 -8.91
N ALA A 115 12.03 3.40 -9.02
CA ALA A 115 11.57 2.34 -8.14
C ALA A 115 10.58 1.40 -8.84
N ASP A 116 10.61 0.13 -8.45
CA ASP A 116 9.62 -0.87 -8.86
C ASP A 116 8.80 -1.31 -7.66
N ILE A 117 7.52 -1.59 -7.90
CA ILE A 117 6.65 -2.21 -6.90
C ILE A 117 6.16 -3.53 -7.47
N GLU A 118 6.39 -4.60 -6.73
CA GLU A 118 5.92 -5.94 -7.06
C GLU A 118 5.01 -6.45 -5.96
N PHE A 119 3.96 -7.14 -6.39
CA PHE A 119 2.97 -7.74 -5.51
C PHE A 119 3.10 -9.24 -5.56
N TYR A 120 3.11 -9.86 -4.37
CA TYR A 120 3.36 -11.28 -4.20
C TYR A 120 2.28 -11.92 -3.35
N LEU A 121 2.07 -13.22 -3.53
CA LEU A 121 1.28 -14.06 -2.62
C LEU A 121 -0.12 -13.50 -2.30
N LEU A 122 -0.82 -12.96 -3.31
CA LEU A 122 -2.24 -12.64 -3.15
C LEU A 122 -3.00 -13.89 -2.72
N GLU A 123 -3.78 -13.80 -1.66
CA GLU A 123 -4.59 -14.90 -1.13
C GLU A 123 -5.77 -15.23 -2.05
N LYS A 124 -5.49 -15.94 -3.15
CA LYS A 124 -6.49 -16.29 -4.17
C LYS A 124 -7.67 -17.08 -3.61
N SER A 125 -7.45 -17.92 -2.61
CA SER A 125 -8.51 -18.71 -1.96
C SER A 125 -9.63 -17.85 -1.36
N ARG A 126 -9.33 -16.59 -1.00
CA ARG A 126 -10.31 -15.67 -0.46
C ARG A 126 -11.40 -15.31 -1.46
N VAL A 127 -11.11 -15.34 -2.77
CA VAL A 127 -12.11 -15.06 -3.79
C VAL A 127 -13.20 -16.12 -3.80
N THR A 128 -12.83 -17.38 -3.58
CA THR A 128 -13.76 -18.53 -3.66
C THR A 128 -14.39 -18.90 -2.33
N SER A 129 -13.72 -18.60 -1.22
CA SER A 129 -14.17 -19.01 0.11
C SER A 129 -13.79 -18.03 1.22
N GLN A 130 -14.70 -17.79 2.16
CA GLN A 130 -14.45 -16.97 3.34
C GLN A 130 -14.86 -17.72 4.61
N MET A 131 -14.10 -17.53 5.69
CA MET A 131 -14.46 -18.06 7.01
C MET A 131 -15.53 -17.18 7.67
N LYS A 132 -16.28 -17.76 8.62
CA LYS A 132 -17.26 -17.01 9.42
C LYS A 132 -16.57 -15.84 10.14
N GLY A 133 -17.16 -14.65 10.07
CA GLY A 133 -16.60 -13.41 10.62
C GLY A 133 -15.59 -12.70 9.71
N GLU A 134 -15.22 -13.30 8.58
CA GLU A 134 -14.38 -12.67 7.56
C GLU A 134 -15.21 -12.17 6.38
N ARG A 135 -14.61 -11.34 5.53
CA ARG A 135 -15.20 -10.79 4.30
C ARG A 135 -14.30 -11.13 3.11
N ASN A 136 -14.86 -11.07 1.90
CA ASN A 136 -14.04 -11.07 0.68
C ASN A 136 -13.32 -9.70 0.52
N PHE A 137 -12.57 -9.52 -0.58
CA PHE A 137 -11.90 -8.26 -0.88
C PHE A 137 -12.87 -7.07 -0.95
N HIS A 138 -12.44 -5.90 -0.49
CA HIS A 138 -13.30 -4.73 -0.34
C HIS A 138 -13.95 -4.28 -1.64
N ILE A 139 -13.23 -4.37 -2.76
CA ILE A 139 -13.68 -3.92 -4.07
C ILE A 139 -15.04 -4.51 -4.48
N PHE A 140 -15.35 -5.76 -4.11
CA PHE A 140 -16.62 -6.37 -4.48
C PHE A 140 -17.80 -5.62 -3.88
N TYR A 141 -17.70 -5.23 -2.63
CA TYR A 141 -18.77 -4.56 -1.92
C TYR A 141 -18.81 -3.06 -2.21
N GLN A 142 -17.64 -2.45 -2.41
CA GLN A 142 -17.49 -1.10 -2.95
C GLN A 142 -18.20 -0.96 -4.30
N LEU A 143 -17.99 -1.88 -5.24
CA LEU A 143 -18.67 -1.86 -6.55
C LEU A 143 -20.18 -2.06 -6.45
N LEU A 144 -20.66 -2.81 -5.46
CA LEU A 144 -22.09 -3.03 -5.24
C LEU A 144 -22.78 -1.90 -4.44
N SER A 145 -21.99 -0.98 -3.88
CA SER A 145 -22.49 0.18 -3.13
C SER A 145 -23.28 1.17 -3.99
N ASP A 146 -23.86 2.17 -3.34
CA ASP A 146 -24.64 3.23 -4.00
C ASP A 146 -23.82 4.04 -5.01
N TYR A 147 -22.56 4.40 -4.71
CA TYR A 147 -21.68 5.08 -5.66
C TYR A 147 -21.34 4.17 -6.85
N GLY A 148 -21.27 2.86 -6.63
CA GLY A 148 -21.00 1.85 -7.66
C GLY A 148 -22.14 1.67 -8.68
N LYS A 149 -23.35 2.18 -8.41
CA LYS A 149 -24.51 2.07 -9.32
C LYS A 149 -24.22 2.54 -10.74
N LYS A 150 -23.35 3.53 -10.92
CA LYS A 150 -22.90 4.01 -12.24
C LYS A 150 -22.20 2.94 -13.08
N TYR A 151 -21.72 1.86 -12.46
CA TYR A 151 -21.04 0.74 -13.11
C TYR A 151 -21.94 -0.51 -13.26
N HIS A 152 -23.09 -0.57 -12.58
CA HIS A 152 -23.91 -1.79 -12.50
C HIS A 152 -24.39 -2.29 -13.86
N ASP A 153 -24.87 -1.40 -14.72
CA ASP A 153 -25.33 -1.74 -16.07
C ASP A 153 -24.21 -2.30 -16.95
N LYS A 154 -22.99 -1.75 -16.81
CA LYS A 154 -21.81 -2.18 -17.58
C LYS A 154 -21.26 -3.51 -17.07
N LEU A 155 -21.30 -3.71 -15.76
CA LEU A 155 -20.80 -4.92 -15.10
C LEU A 155 -21.85 -6.05 -15.02
N LEU A 156 -23.10 -5.76 -15.36
CA LEU A 156 -24.24 -6.67 -15.28
C LEU A 156 -24.44 -7.23 -13.86
N VAL A 157 -24.38 -6.35 -12.87
CA VAL A 157 -24.52 -6.70 -11.45
C VAL A 157 -25.77 -6.07 -10.83
N SER A 158 -26.42 -6.81 -9.95
CA SER A 158 -27.39 -6.33 -8.97
C SER A 158 -26.68 -5.82 -7.70
N PRO A 159 -27.16 -4.77 -7.03
CA PRO A 159 -26.53 -4.16 -5.86
C PRO A 159 -26.50 -5.03 -4.60
N ASP A 160 -27.28 -6.11 -4.52
CA ASP A 160 -27.33 -6.94 -3.31
C ASP A 160 -26.16 -7.95 -3.25
N PRO A 161 -25.20 -7.81 -2.31
CA PRO A 161 -24.08 -8.73 -2.18
C PRO A 161 -24.51 -10.15 -1.82
N ALA A 162 -25.68 -10.33 -1.19
CA ALA A 162 -26.18 -11.64 -0.79
C ALA A 162 -26.55 -12.53 -1.99
N LEU A 163 -26.71 -11.97 -3.19
CA LEU A 163 -27.02 -12.72 -4.41
C LEU A 163 -25.82 -13.49 -4.98
N TYR A 164 -24.61 -13.21 -4.50
CA TYR A 164 -23.37 -13.74 -5.08
C TYR A 164 -22.68 -14.70 -4.10
N SER A 165 -22.68 -15.99 -4.46
CA SER A 165 -22.15 -17.07 -3.62
C SER A 165 -20.67 -16.92 -3.23
N PHE A 166 -19.90 -16.15 -3.99
CA PHE A 166 -18.46 -15.96 -3.73
C PHE A 166 -18.16 -14.82 -2.76
N ILE A 167 -19.13 -13.97 -2.43
CA ILE A 167 -18.92 -12.82 -1.52
C ILE A 167 -19.88 -12.83 -0.32
N ASN A 168 -20.78 -13.81 -0.23
CA ASN A 168 -21.81 -13.90 0.82
C ASN A 168 -21.59 -15.01 1.87
N GLN A 169 -20.43 -15.68 1.86
CA GLN A 169 -20.16 -16.81 2.76
C GLN A 169 -19.78 -16.35 4.18
N GLY A 170 -19.35 -15.10 4.31
CA GLY A 170 -18.96 -14.46 5.56
C GLY A 170 -19.78 -13.20 5.84
N GLU A 171 -19.11 -12.20 6.37
CA GLU A 171 -19.68 -10.88 6.68
C GLU A 171 -19.88 -10.07 5.40
N LEU A 172 -21.00 -9.37 5.29
CA LEU A 172 -21.30 -8.49 4.16
C LEU A 172 -20.89 -7.05 4.42
N THR A 173 -20.79 -6.65 5.69
CA THR A 173 -20.52 -5.27 6.12
C THR A 173 -19.37 -5.22 7.14
N ILE A 174 -18.84 -4.02 7.32
CA ILE A 174 -17.78 -3.72 8.28
C ILE A 174 -18.27 -2.55 9.12
N ASP A 175 -18.19 -2.68 10.44
CA ASP A 175 -18.61 -1.62 11.35
C ASP A 175 -17.77 -0.36 11.15
N GLY A 176 -18.45 0.77 10.91
CA GLY A 176 -17.82 2.08 10.76
C GLY A 176 -17.15 2.34 9.41
N VAL A 177 -17.34 1.49 8.40
CA VAL A 177 -16.83 1.70 7.03
C VAL A 177 -18.00 1.84 6.07
N ASP A 178 -17.98 2.90 5.25
CA ASP A 178 -18.93 3.09 4.15
C ASP A 178 -18.27 2.72 2.82
N ASP A 179 -18.66 1.57 2.26
CA ASP A 179 -18.12 1.08 0.98
C ASP A 179 -18.40 2.04 -0.20
N SER A 180 -19.41 2.91 -0.10
CA SER A 180 -19.75 3.92 -1.11
C SER A 180 -18.73 5.06 -1.12
N ASP A 181 -18.32 5.53 0.07
CA ASP A 181 -17.30 6.56 0.21
C ASP A 181 -15.91 6.01 -0.13
N GLU A 182 -15.60 4.78 0.30
CA GLU A 182 -14.35 4.11 -0.07
C GLU A 182 -14.22 3.90 -1.59
N LEU A 183 -15.32 3.61 -2.30
CA LEU A 183 -15.29 3.51 -3.77
C LEU A 183 -14.98 4.86 -4.43
N LYS A 184 -15.47 5.98 -3.89
CA LYS A 184 -15.14 7.32 -4.43
C LYS A 184 -13.64 7.57 -4.36
N ILE A 185 -13.04 7.30 -3.20
CA ILE A 185 -11.59 7.45 -2.99
C ILE A 185 -10.82 6.54 -3.95
N THR A 186 -11.30 5.30 -4.14
CA THR A 186 -10.68 4.33 -5.04
C THR A 186 -10.78 4.73 -6.51
N ASP A 187 -11.86 5.40 -6.93
CA ASP A 187 -12.11 5.83 -8.31
C ASP A 187 -11.34 7.11 -8.69
N GLU A 188 -11.01 7.94 -7.70
CA GLU A 188 -10.19 9.16 -7.85
C GLU A 188 -8.68 8.89 -7.82
N ALA A 189 -8.27 7.73 -7.28
CA ALA A 189 -6.89 7.28 -7.13
C ALA A 189 -6.26 6.79 -8.44
#